data_AF-A0A924PZX1-F1
#
_entry.id   AF-A0A924PZX1-F1
#
_cell.length_a   1.000
_cell.length_b   1.000
_cell.length_c   1.000
_cell.angle_alpha   90.00
_cell.angle_beta   90.00
_cell.angle_gamma   90.00
#
_symmetry.space_group_name_H-M   'P 1'
#
loop_
_entity.id
_entity.type
_entity.pdbx_description
1 polymer ?
#
loop_
_entity_poly.entity_id
_entity_poly.type
_entity_poly.pdbx_seq_one_letter_code
_entity_poly.pdbx_strand_id
1 'polypeptide(L)'
;MFEQANLAAQEREREHRVDVFISAGANASILKSTLTTQVAAIKVSGYDVLVALLRARELSDRVGLVTYRDTVPELASVKALLNLQIDQLSYKTADEARDCFMSLAAAGHTVIIGSSVVVELAEQRGIHGILTYSATAVRLALDDALDLARVSRLEAGRHERLHSVLEHLQEAVVATDETGRIMAVNPPMEQLLGLSR
;
A
#
# COMPACT_ATOMS: atom_id res chain seq x y z
N MET A 1 -12.03 -3.28 9.33
CA MET A 1 -11.08 -2.18 9.08
C MET A 1 -10.50 -2.21 7.67
N PHE A 2 -9.90 -3.33 7.21
CA PHE A 2 -9.33 -3.43 5.85
C PHE A 2 -10.37 -3.28 4.73
N GLU A 3 -11.52 -3.91 4.89
CA GLU A 3 -12.62 -3.85 3.91
C GLU A 3 -13.22 -2.44 3.77
N GLN A 4 -13.37 -1.72 4.88
CA GLN A 4 -13.82 -0.33 4.87
C GLN A 4 -12.85 0.59 4.14
N ALA A 5 -11.53 0.41 4.35
CA ALA A 5 -10.51 1.17 3.63
C ALA A 5 -10.55 0.90 2.11
N ASN A 6 -10.78 -0.35 1.71
CA ASN A 6 -10.92 -0.72 0.30
C ASN A 6 -12.18 -0.10 -0.32
N LEU A 7 -13.33 -0.19 0.34
CA LEU A 7 -14.59 0.40 -0.15
C LEU A 7 -14.47 1.92 -0.32
N ALA A 8 -13.90 2.61 0.67
CA ALA A 8 -13.68 4.06 0.60
C ALA A 8 -12.70 4.45 -0.52
N ALA A 9 -11.68 3.62 -0.78
CA ALA A 9 -10.74 3.86 -1.88
C ALA A 9 -11.40 3.65 -3.25
N GLN A 10 -12.18 2.59 -3.42
CA GLN A 10 -12.95 2.33 -4.65
C GLN A 10 -13.97 3.43 -4.94
N GLU A 11 -14.64 3.95 -3.91
CA GLU A 11 -15.55 5.08 -4.06
C GLU A 11 -14.83 6.33 -4.59
N ARG A 12 -13.69 6.69 -3.99
CA ARG A 12 -12.90 7.85 -4.40
C ARG A 12 -12.26 7.69 -5.79
N GLU A 13 -11.91 6.47 -6.17
CA GLU A 13 -11.43 6.15 -7.52
C GLU A 13 -12.52 6.39 -8.57
N ARG A 14 -13.76 5.92 -8.31
CA ARG A 14 -14.91 6.17 -9.21
C ARG A 14 -15.25 7.65 -9.35
N GLU A 15 -15.02 8.45 -8.31
CA GLU A 15 -15.19 9.90 -8.40
C GLU A 15 -14.09 10.61 -9.21
N HIS A 16 -13.03 9.89 -9.63
CA HIS A 16 -11.87 10.44 -10.34
C HIS A 16 -11.17 11.58 -9.58
N ARG A 17 -11.15 11.51 -8.24
CA ARG A 17 -10.61 12.58 -7.36
C ARG A 17 -9.22 12.28 -6.80
N VAL A 18 -8.61 11.18 -7.20
CA VAL A 18 -7.37 10.68 -6.63
C VAL A 18 -6.38 10.36 -7.74
N ASP A 19 -5.21 10.98 -7.68
CA ASP A 19 -4.10 10.65 -8.60
C ASP A 19 -3.34 9.39 -8.15
N VAL A 20 -3.14 9.25 -6.84
CA VAL A 20 -2.41 8.15 -6.20
C VAL A 20 -2.95 7.88 -4.80
N PHE A 21 -3.04 6.61 -4.43
CA PHE A 21 -3.31 6.18 -3.05
C PHE A 21 -2.02 5.87 -2.30
N ILE A 22 -2.00 6.12 -0.99
CA ILE A 22 -0.89 5.73 -0.10
C ILE A 22 -1.43 4.79 0.96
N SER A 23 -0.74 3.67 1.19
CA SER A 23 -1.16 2.69 2.19
C SER A 23 0.02 1.87 2.70
N ALA A 24 -0.20 0.99 3.67
CA ALA A 24 0.84 0.14 4.25
C ALA A 24 0.39 -1.32 4.42
N GLY A 25 1.36 -2.23 4.49
CA GLY A 25 1.14 -3.63 4.85
C GLY A 25 0.03 -4.32 4.05
N ALA A 26 -0.88 -5.00 4.76
CA ALA A 26 -2.00 -5.73 4.17
C ALA A 26 -2.90 -4.82 3.31
N ASN A 27 -3.21 -3.61 3.78
CA ASN A 27 -4.05 -2.67 3.03
C ASN A 27 -3.43 -2.28 1.69
N ALA A 28 -2.13 -1.98 1.66
CA ALA A 28 -1.45 -1.65 0.41
C ALA A 28 -1.53 -2.81 -0.59
N SER A 29 -1.41 -4.05 -0.12
CA SER A 29 -1.56 -5.22 -0.98
C SER A 29 -2.97 -5.36 -1.54
N ILE A 30 -4.00 -5.13 -0.72
CA ILE A 30 -5.40 -5.22 -1.14
C ILE A 30 -5.69 -4.15 -2.19
N LEU A 31 -5.39 -2.88 -1.88
CA LEU A 31 -5.66 -1.75 -2.78
C LEU A 31 -4.96 -1.92 -4.14
N LYS A 32 -3.72 -2.43 -4.16
CA LYS A 32 -3.00 -2.71 -5.42
C LYS A 32 -3.67 -3.77 -6.30
N SER A 33 -4.41 -4.70 -5.70
CA SER A 33 -5.11 -5.76 -6.44
C SER A 33 -6.52 -5.37 -6.87
N THR A 34 -7.10 -4.34 -6.25
CA THR A 34 -8.51 -3.95 -6.45
C THR A 34 -8.69 -2.64 -7.21
N LEU A 35 -7.70 -1.74 -7.18
CA LEU A 35 -7.75 -0.43 -7.81
C LEU A 35 -6.97 -0.42 -9.12
N THR A 36 -7.37 0.45 -10.05
CA THR A 36 -6.61 0.74 -11.28
C THR A 36 -5.66 1.92 -11.08
N THR A 37 -6.00 2.83 -10.17
CA THR A 37 -5.17 3.95 -9.72
C THR A 37 -3.94 3.45 -8.99
N GLN A 38 -2.81 4.13 -9.22
CA GLN A 38 -1.53 3.76 -8.62
C GLN A 38 -1.57 3.83 -7.08
N VAL A 39 -0.90 2.87 -6.43
CA VAL A 39 -0.82 2.79 -4.96
C VAL A 39 0.65 2.79 -4.51
N ALA A 40 1.08 3.85 -3.83
CA ALA A 40 2.35 3.90 -3.13
C ALA A 40 2.24 3.13 -1.81
N ALA A 41 3.14 2.18 -1.59
CA ALA A 41 3.15 1.35 -0.39
C ALA A 41 4.26 1.82 0.57
N ILE A 42 3.90 2.10 1.82
CA ILE A 42 4.87 2.33 2.89
C ILE A 42 5.62 1.02 3.15
N LYS A 43 6.90 1.01 2.80
CA LYS A 43 7.80 -0.12 3.01
C LYS A 43 8.55 0.08 4.32
N VAL A 44 8.41 -0.89 5.23
CA VAL A 44 9.18 -0.95 6.46
C VAL A 44 10.51 -1.62 6.14
N SER A 45 11.61 -0.95 6.47
CA SER A 45 12.95 -1.50 6.38
C SER A 45 13.38 -2.17 7.69
N GLY A 46 14.44 -2.99 7.65
CA GLY A 46 15.05 -3.53 8.87
C GLY A 46 15.53 -2.43 9.83
N TYR A 47 15.96 -1.28 9.31
CA TYR A 47 16.34 -0.13 10.14
C TYR A 47 15.14 0.44 10.93
N ASP A 48 13.96 0.53 10.32
CA ASP A 48 12.75 0.99 11.01
C ASP A 48 12.38 0.06 12.17
N VAL A 49 12.50 -1.25 11.94
CA VAL A 49 12.29 -2.27 12.98
C VAL A 49 13.32 -2.12 14.10
N LEU A 50 14.60 -1.91 13.79
CA LEU A 50 15.64 -1.68 14.80
C LEU A 50 15.36 -0.44 15.65
N VAL A 51 14.95 0.67 15.03
CA VAL A 51 14.59 1.90 15.76
C VAL A 51 13.39 1.66 16.67
N ALA A 52 12.37 0.92 16.20
CA ALA A 52 11.22 0.55 17.01
C ALA A 52 11.62 -0.35 18.21
N LEU A 53 12.51 -1.32 17.99
CA LEU A 53 13.03 -2.19 19.05
C LEU A 53 13.85 -1.42 20.09
N LEU A 54 14.65 -0.44 19.66
CA LEU A 54 15.41 0.41 20.59
C LEU A 54 14.49 1.21 21.51
N ARG A 55 13.38 1.75 20.98
CA ARG A 55 12.35 2.42 21.78
C ARG A 55 11.63 1.46 22.71
N ALA A 56 11.30 0.26 22.23
CA ALA A 56 10.64 -0.76 23.02
C ALA A 56 11.48 -1.21 24.23
N ARG A 57 12.82 -1.29 24.05
CA ARG A 57 13.77 -1.64 25.11
C ARG A 57 13.74 -0.68 26.29
N GLU A 58 13.41 0.59 26.09
CA GLU A 58 13.29 1.56 27.18
C GLU A 58 12.12 1.23 28.13
N LEU A 59 11.20 0.37 27.70
CA LEU A 59 9.97 0.04 28.40
C LEU A 59 9.93 -1.41 28.89
N SER A 60 10.57 -2.34 28.17
CA SER A 60 10.59 -3.76 28.51
C SER A 60 11.77 -4.48 27.86
N ASP A 61 12.35 -5.43 28.58
CA ASP A 61 13.37 -6.34 28.06
C ASP A 61 12.77 -7.49 27.23
N ARG A 62 11.44 -7.62 27.21
CA ARG A 62 10.69 -8.61 26.43
C ARG A 62 9.64 -7.93 25.56
N VAL A 63 9.77 -8.10 24.25
CA VAL A 63 9.02 -7.36 23.23
C VAL A 63 8.44 -8.33 22.22
N GLY A 64 7.13 -8.20 21.98
CA GLY A 64 6.47 -8.89 20.88
C GLY A 64 6.62 -8.08 19.59
N LEU A 65 6.90 -8.74 18.46
CA LEU A 65 6.95 -8.11 17.14
C LEU A 65 5.98 -8.81 16.20
N VAL A 66 5.02 -8.06 15.67
CA VAL A 66 4.01 -8.56 14.74
C VAL A 66 4.18 -7.89 13.37
N THR A 67 4.45 -8.70 12.35
CA THR A 67 4.82 -8.24 11.00
C THR A 67 3.89 -8.77 9.92
N TYR A 68 3.75 -8.05 8.81
CA TYR A 68 2.92 -8.52 7.69
C TYR A 68 3.73 -9.46 6.79
N ARG A 69 3.13 -10.62 6.46
CA ARG A 69 3.65 -11.75 5.69
C ARG A 69 4.77 -12.54 6.35
N ASP A 70 5.90 -11.90 6.61
CA ASP A 70 7.14 -12.56 6.98
C ASP A 70 7.70 -11.96 8.27
N THR A 71 8.26 -12.82 9.12
CA THR A 71 9.09 -12.38 10.25
C THR A 71 10.41 -11.81 9.72
N VAL A 72 11.26 -11.29 10.62
CA VAL A 72 12.58 -10.76 10.27
C VAL A 72 13.65 -11.71 10.83
N PRO A 73 14.13 -12.71 10.05
CA PRO A 73 15.11 -13.68 10.51
C PRO A 73 16.42 -13.05 11.00
N GLU A 74 16.82 -11.94 10.37
CA GLU A 74 18.04 -11.19 10.69
C GLU A 74 18.01 -10.63 12.13
N LEU A 75 16.82 -10.48 12.73
CA LEU A 75 16.71 -10.08 14.13
C LEU A 75 17.32 -11.09 15.10
N ALA A 76 17.39 -12.38 14.73
CA ALA A 76 18.02 -13.40 15.55
C ALA A 76 19.50 -13.08 15.83
N SER A 77 20.20 -12.51 14.84
CA SER A 77 21.62 -12.16 14.93
C SER A 77 21.88 -10.89 15.77
N VAL A 78 20.91 -9.99 15.87
CA VAL A 78 21.04 -8.73 16.65
C VAL A 78 20.39 -8.82 18.03
N LYS A 79 19.62 -9.87 18.31
CA LYS A 79 18.96 -10.11 19.61
C LYS A 79 19.94 -10.00 20.78
N ALA A 80 21.13 -10.61 20.63
CA ALA A 80 22.19 -10.56 21.65
C ALA A 80 22.79 -9.16 21.82
N LEU A 81 22.91 -8.37 20.73
CA LEU A 81 23.45 -7.01 20.77
C LEU A 81 22.49 -6.03 21.44
N LEU A 82 21.18 -6.25 21.26
CA LEU A 82 20.13 -5.39 21.83
C LEU A 82 19.81 -5.74 23.29
N ASN A 83 20.32 -6.86 23.81
CA ASN A 83 19.96 -7.44 25.10
C ASN A 83 18.43 -7.51 25.30
N LEU A 84 17.72 -7.96 24.26
CA LEU A 84 16.26 -7.93 24.20
C LEU A 84 15.71 -9.32 23.87
N GLN A 85 14.69 -9.76 24.59
CA GLN A 85 13.92 -10.95 24.22
C GLN A 85 12.83 -10.54 23.19
N ILE A 86 13.00 -10.99 21.95
CA ILE A 86 12.08 -10.68 20.85
C ILE A 86 11.33 -11.95 20.47
N ASP A 87 10.00 -11.93 20.62
CA ASP A 87 9.08 -12.97 20.16
C ASP A 87 8.39 -12.45 18.88
N GLN A 88 8.65 -13.10 17.74
CA GLN A 88 8.17 -12.64 16.42
C GLN A 88 6.99 -13.49 15.93
N LEU A 89 5.95 -12.83 15.45
CA LEU A 89 4.84 -13.44 14.73
C LEU A 89 4.59 -12.68 13.41
N SER A 90 4.06 -13.38 12.41
CA SER A 90 3.64 -12.76 11.16
C SER A 90 2.20 -13.12 10.81
N TYR A 91 1.54 -12.24 10.06
CA TYR A 91 0.15 -12.40 9.64
C TYR A 91 -0.03 -12.02 8.17
N LYS A 92 -1.06 -12.56 7.53
CA LYS A 92 -1.49 -12.23 6.16
C LYS A 92 -2.88 -11.60 6.14
N THR A 93 -3.69 -11.84 7.16
CA THR A 93 -5.07 -11.34 7.27
C THR A 93 -5.29 -10.51 8.54
N ALA A 94 -6.40 -9.76 8.60
CA ALA A 94 -6.73 -8.95 9.78
C ALA A 94 -6.99 -9.81 11.02
N ASP A 95 -7.62 -10.97 10.80
CA ASP A 95 -7.95 -11.89 11.88
C ASP A 95 -6.69 -12.58 12.40
N GLU A 96 -5.78 -12.99 11.52
CA GLU A 96 -4.45 -13.48 11.93
C GLU A 96 -3.66 -12.41 12.70
N ALA A 97 -3.74 -11.13 12.33
CA ALA A 97 -3.09 -10.06 13.06
C ALA A 97 -3.62 -9.95 14.50
N ARG A 98 -4.95 -10.08 14.66
CA ARG A 98 -5.61 -10.11 15.97
C ARG A 98 -5.19 -11.33 16.77
N ASP A 99 -5.15 -12.51 16.16
CA ASP A 99 -4.74 -13.75 16.82
C ASP A 99 -3.27 -13.68 17.27
N CYS A 100 -2.38 -13.14 16.43
CA CYS A 100 -0.99 -12.90 16.80
C CYS A 100 -0.87 -11.99 18.03
N PHE A 101 -1.59 -10.87 18.02
CA PHE A 101 -1.62 -9.96 19.16
C PHE A 101 -2.16 -10.64 20.42
N MET A 102 -3.27 -11.39 20.32
CA MET A 102 -3.86 -12.11 21.46
C MET A 102 -2.91 -13.15 22.04
N SER A 103 -2.19 -13.87 21.19
CA SER A 103 -1.18 -14.84 21.61
C SER A 103 -0.05 -14.17 22.40
N LEU A 104 0.49 -13.05 21.92
CA LEU A 104 1.54 -12.30 22.61
C LEU A 104 1.05 -11.70 23.94
N ALA A 105 -0.17 -11.15 23.96
CA ALA A 105 -0.79 -10.61 25.17
C ALA A 105 -1.00 -11.71 26.22
N ALA A 106 -1.52 -12.88 25.82
CA ALA A 106 -1.69 -14.04 26.70
C ALA A 106 -0.36 -14.60 27.22
N ALA A 107 0.71 -14.48 26.42
CA ALA A 107 2.07 -14.83 26.83
C ALA A 107 2.71 -13.79 27.79
N GLY A 108 2.00 -12.72 28.15
CA GLY A 108 2.43 -11.73 29.15
C GLY A 108 3.27 -10.59 28.59
N HIS A 109 3.23 -10.29 27.29
CA HIS A 109 3.93 -9.15 26.73
C HIS A 109 3.26 -7.82 27.13
N THR A 110 4.06 -6.91 27.67
CA THR A 110 3.64 -5.55 28.04
C THR A 110 3.95 -4.51 26.96
N VAL A 111 4.81 -4.85 26.00
CA VAL A 111 5.19 -4.02 24.86
C VAL A 111 5.11 -4.85 23.57
N ILE A 112 4.37 -4.36 22.58
CA ILE A 112 4.21 -5.02 21.28
C ILE A 112 4.42 -4.01 20.15
N ILE A 113 5.31 -4.34 19.23
CA ILE A 113 5.58 -3.59 18.01
C ILE A 113 4.74 -4.19 16.87
N GLY A 114 4.07 -3.36 16.08
CA GLY A 114 3.33 -3.84 14.91
C GLY A 114 2.69 -2.76 14.05
N SER A 115 1.77 -3.19 13.19
CA SER A 115 0.96 -2.28 12.37
C SER A 115 -0.06 -1.50 13.21
N SER A 116 -0.77 -0.56 12.59
CA SER A 116 -1.82 0.22 13.26
C SER A 116 -2.89 -0.65 13.93
N VAL A 117 -3.26 -1.79 13.33
CA VAL A 117 -4.21 -2.75 13.92
C VAL A 117 -3.67 -3.33 15.23
N VAL A 118 -2.39 -3.67 15.27
CA VAL A 118 -1.74 -4.23 16.46
C VAL A 118 -1.66 -3.17 17.56
N VAL A 119 -1.31 -1.94 17.21
CA VAL A 119 -1.23 -0.81 18.14
C VAL A 119 -2.60 -0.47 18.72
N GLU A 120 -3.64 -0.42 17.90
CA GLU A 120 -5.02 -0.19 18.35
C GLU A 120 -5.49 -1.28 19.34
N LEU A 121 -5.19 -2.55 19.06
CA LEU A 121 -5.50 -3.66 19.96
C LEU A 121 -4.70 -3.59 21.28
N ALA A 122 -3.46 -3.09 21.23
CA ALA A 122 -2.61 -2.89 22.39
C ALA A 122 -3.19 -1.81 23.32
N GLU A 123 -3.54 -0.65 22.76
CA GLU A 123 -4.17 0.46 23.49
C GLU A 123 -5.47 0.04 24.19
N GLN A 124 -6.33 -0.73 23.50
CA GLN A 124 -7.57 -1.27 24.06
C GLN A 124 -7.37 -2.20 25.27
N ARG A 125 -6.17 -2.77 25.45
CA ARG A 125 -5.83 -3.69 26.54
C ARG A 125 -4.81 -3.12 27.53
N GLY A 126 -4.44 -1.85 27.41
CA GLY A 126 -3.42 -1.24 28.25
C GLY A 126 -2.01 -1.81 28.04
N ILE A 127 -1.76 -2.43 26.89
CA ILE A 127 -0.44 -2.87 26.45
C ILE A 127 0.20 -1.73 25.66
N HIS A 128 1.51 -1.52 25.80
CA HIS A 128 2.19 -0.48 25.07
C HIS A 128 2.41 -0.89 23.61
N GLY A 129 1.65 -0.27 22.70
CA GLY A 129 1.77 -0.47 21.26
C GLY A 129 2.80 0.47 20.64
N ILE A 130 3.76 -0.05 19.88
CA ILE A 130 4.70 0.76 19.09
C ILE A 130 4.49 0.48 17.61
N LEU A 131 4.25 1.55 16.84
CA LEU A 131 4.07 1.45 15.42
C LEU A 131 5.39 1.11 14.72
N THR A 132 5.40 0.11 13.84
CA THR A 132 6.62 -0.29 13.10
C THR A 132 7.06 0.75 12.07
N TYR A 133 6.17 1.63 11.60
CA TYR A 133 6.49 2.64 10.59
C TYR A 133 7.25 3.81 11.22
N SER A 134 8.41 4.15 10.66
CA SER A 134 9.12 5.38 11.01
C SER A 134 8.60 6.58 10.20
N ALA A 135 8.86 7.79 10.70
CA ALA A 135 8.59 9.01 9.94
C ALA A 135 9.35 9.03 8.60
N THR A 136 10.53 8.43 8.55
CA THR A 136 11.35 8.31 7.33
C THR A 136 10.66 7.42 6.30
N ALA A 137 10.12 6.26 6.70
CA ALA A 137 9.38 5.36 5.81
C ALA A 137 8.12 6.03 5.24
N VAL A 138 7.41 6.81 6.07
CA VAL A 138 6.24 7.58 5.61
C VAL A 138 6.64 8.68 4.63
N ARG A 139 7.72 9.42 4.90
CA ARG A 139 8.24 10.45 4.00
C ARG A 139 8.63 9.86 2.65
N LEU A 140 9.36 8.74 2.63
CA LEU A 140 9.75 8.07 1.39
C LEU A 140 8.52 7.63 0.57
N ALA A 141 7.49 7.09 1.24
CA ALA A 141 6.26 6.71 0.56
C ALA A 141 5.47 7.90 0.00
N LEU A 142 5.55 9.06 0.65
CA LEU A 142 4.98 10.31 0.14
C LEU A 142 5.74 10.80 -1.10
N ASP A 143 7.07 10.76 -1.07
CA ASP A 143 7.91 11.12 -2.23
C ASP A 143 7.61 10.18 -3.42
N ASP A 144 7.58 8.86 -3.18
CA ASP A 144 7.19 7.86 -4.18
C ASP A 144 5.78 8.14 -4.75
N ALA A 145 4.84 8.54 -3.90
CA ALA A 145 3.48 8.87 -4.33
C ALA A 145 3.41 10.12 -5.21
N LEU A 146 4.20 11.15 -4.89
CA LEU A 146 4.29 12.37 -5.69
C LEU A 146 4.88 12.08 -7.08
N ASP A 147 5.91 11.25 -7.15
CA ASP A 147 6.51 10.84 -8.42
C ASP A 147 5.52 10.03 -9.25
N LEU A 148 4.81 9.06 -8.65
CA LEU A 148 3.75 8.30 -9.31
C LEU A 148 2.62 9.21 -9.82
N ALA A 149 2.20 10.19 -9.01
CA ALA A 149 1.14 11.12 -9.40
C ALA A 149 1.58 12.02 -10.56
N ARG A 150 2.86 12.41 -10.59
CA ARG A 150 3.42 13.19 -11.69
C ARG A 150 3.44 12.39 -13.00
N VAL A 151 3.85 11.13 -12.95
CA VAL A 151 3.83 10.22 -14.12
C VAL A 151 2.40 10.02 -14.61
N SER A 152 1.47 9.70 -13.70
CA SER A 152 0.05 9.50 -14.04
C SER A 152 -0.57 10.72 -14.73
N ARG A 153 -0.32 11.93 -14.23
CA ARG A 153 -0.78 13.18 -14.88
C ARG A 153 -0.17 13.38 -16.26
N LEU A 154 1.12 13.08 -16.44
CA LEU A 154 1.78 13.23 -17.72
C LEU A 154 1.21 12.26 -18.77
N GLU A 155 0.94 11.02 -18.36
CA GLU A 155 0.30 10.01 -19.22
C GLU A 155 -1.13 10.39 -19.58
N ALA A 156 -1.93 10.84 -18.62
CA ALA A 156 -3.29 11.32 -18.86
C ALA A 156 -3.30 12.50 -19.85
N GLY A 157 -2.45 13.51 -19.64
CA GLY A 157 -2.34 14.65 -20.55
C GLY A 157 -1.83 14.28 -21.94
N ARG A 158 -0.98 13.25 -22.07
CA ARG A 158 -0.55 12.72 -23.38
C ARG A 158 -1.70 12.01 -24.08
N HIS A 159 -2.50 11.24 -23.34
CA HIS A 159 -3.66 10.53 -23.85
C HIS A 159 -4.73 11.51 -24.34
N GLU A 160 -5.06 12.53 -23.55
CA GLU A 160 -6.00 13.59 -23.93
C GLU A 160 -5.56 14.34 -25.19
N ARG A 161 -4.27 14.68 -25.31
CA ARG A 161 -3.75 15.33 -26.52
C ARG A 161 -3.88 14.45 -27.76
N LEU A 162 -3.51 13.17 -27.66
CA LEU A 162 -3.64 12.24 -28.78
C LEU A 162 -5.10 12.06 -29.17
N HIS A 163 -6.00 11.92 -28.19
CA HIS A 163 -7.44 11.79 -28.42
C HIS A 163 -8.01 13.04 -29.10
N SER A 164 -7.65 14.24 -28.61
CA SER A 164 -8.09 15.51 -29.18
C SER A 164 -7.61 15.68 -30.63
N VAL A 165 -6.36 15.29 -30.94
CA VAL A 165 -5.87 15.29 -32.33
C VAL A 165 -6.70 14.33 -33.18
N LEU A 166 -6.87 13.07 -32.74
CA LEU A 166 -7.63 12.07 -33.51
C LEU A 166 -9.08 12.50 -33.77
N GLU A 167 -9.76 13.08 -32.78
CA GLU A 167 -11.13 13.58 -32.91
C GLU A 167 -11.29 14.69 -33.97
N HIS A 168 -10.28 15.56 -34.12
CA HIS A 168 -10.36 16.71 -35.01
C HIS A 168 -9.73 16.45 -36.40
N LEU A 169 -9.15 15.28 -36.64
CA LEU A 169 -8.66 14.90 -37.96
C LEU A 169 -9.84 14.73 -38.93
N GLN A 170 -9.75 15.35 -40.10
CA GLN A 170 -10.77 15.24 -41.15
C GLN A 170 -10.71 13.90 -41.89
N GLU A 171 -9.54 13.26 -41.92
CA GLU A 171 -9.33 11.96 -42.56
C GLU A 171 -9.80 10.83 -41.65
N ALA A 172 -10.30 9.74 -42.25
CA ALA A 172 -10.68 8.53 -41.54
C ALA A 172 -9.41 7.76 -41.11
N VAL A 173 -9.21 7.62 -39.80
CA VAL A 173 -8.04 6.97 -39.21
C VAL A 173 -8.48 5.80 -38.34
N VAL A 174 -7.76 4.68 -38.48
CA VAL A 174 -7.86 3.50 -37.60
C VAL A 174 -6.48 3.22 -37.01
N ALA A 175 -6.42 3.05 -35.69
CA ALA A 175 -5.23 2.59 -35.01
C ALA A 175 -5.37 1.10 -34.69
N THR A 176 -4.32 0.32 -34.98
CA THR A 176 -4.29 -1.12 -34.70
C THR A 176 -3.11 -1.49 -33.81
N ASP A 177 -3.23 -2.60 -33.10
CA ASP A 177 -2.10 -3.22 -32.40
C ASP A 177 -1.14 -3.92 -33.39
N GLU A 178 -0.06 -4.51 -32.87
CA GLU A 178 0.95 -5.24 -33.63
C GLU A 178 0.37 -6.48 -34.36
N THR A 179 -0.80 -6.96 -33.96
CA THR A 179 -1.51 -8.10 -34.54
C THR A 179 -2.59 -7.68 -35.53
N GLY A 180 -2.76 -6.37 -35.78
CA GLY A 180 -3.76 -5.80 -36.67
C GLY A 180 -5.16 -5.69 -36.06
N ARG A 181 -5.34 -5.87 -34.74
CA ARG A 181 -6.63 -5.63 -34.08
C ARG A 181 -6.85 -4.15 -33.88
N ILE A 182 -8.07 -3.68 -34.16
CA ILE A 182 -8.45 -2.28 -33.98
C ILE A 182 -8.39 -1.92 -32.50
N MET A 183 -7.61 -0.88 -32.17
CA MET A 183 -7.50 -0.30 -30.84
C MET A 183 -8.32 0.98 -30.69
N ALA A 184 -8.43 1.78 -31.77
CA ALA A 184 -9.20 3.02 -31.78
C ALA A 184 -9.59 3.42 -33.22
N VAL A 185 -10.67 4.19 -33.35
CA VAL A 185 -11.13 4.84 -34.57
C VAL A 185 -11.50 6.28 -34.25
N ASN A 186 -11.42 7.17 -35.25
CA ASN A 186 -11.89 8.55 -35.11
C ASN A 186 -13.28 8.77 -35.74
N PRO A 187 -13.96 9.91 -35.50
CA PRO A 187 -15.35 10.11 -35.95
C PRO A 187 -15.57 9.95 -37.48
N PRO A 188 -14.69 10.43 -38.39
CA PRO A 188 -14.83 10.14 -39.81
C PRO A 188 -14.75 8.64 -40.15
N MET A 189 -13.91 7.87 -39.45
CA MET A 189 -13.82 6.41 -39.61
C MET A 189 -15.08 5.71 -39.07
N GLU A 190 -15.65 6.17 -37.97
CA GLU A 190 -16.93 5.65 -37.46
C GLU A 190 -18.07 5.84 -38.46
N GLN A 191 -18.11 7.00 -39.13
CA GLN A 191 -19.09 7.28 -40.19
C GLN A 191 -18.91 6.34 -41.38
N LEU A 192 -17.66 6.11 -41.79
CA LEU A 192 -17.32 5.23 -42.90
C LEU A 192 -17.69 3.76 -42.59
N LEU A 193 -17.46 3.33 -41.35
CA LEU A 193 -17.81 2.00 -40.87
C LEU A 193 -19.31 1.84 -40.55
N GLY A 194 -20.10 2.91 -40.64
CA GLY A 194 -21.53 2.89 -40.31
C GLY A 194 -21.82 2.67 -38.82
N LEU A 195 -20.86 3.02 -37.96
CA LEU A 195 -20.95 2.87 -36.50
C LEU A 195 -21.54 4.11 -35.81
N SER A 196 -21.62 5.24 -36.52
CA SER A 196 -22.23 6.47 -36.01
C SER A 196 -23.74 6.30 -35.84
N ARG A 197 -24.24 6.56 -34.62
CA ARG A 197 -25.68 6.55 -34.29
C ARG A 197 -26.19 7.97 -34.05
#